data_AF-A0A7V2RFM7-F1
#
_entry.id   AF-A0A7V2RFM7-F1
#
_cell.length_a   1.000
_cell.length_b   1.000
_cell.length_c   1.000
_cell.angle_alpha   90.00
_cell.angle_beta   90.00
_cell.angle_gamma   90.00
#
_symmetry.space_group_name_H-M   'P 1'
#
loop_
_entity.id
_entity.type
_entity.pdbx_description
1 polymer ?
#
loop_
_entity_poly.entity_id
_entity_poly.type
_entity_poly.pdbx_seq_one_letter_code
_entity_poly.pdbx_strand_id
1 'polypeptide(L)'
;MAKISTVEKSYKDREKKLIAGIEKKHGKSVEELRQEREKRVLDAMQLKEPDRVPVTIHAGGFAARYAGIPLSTMYYDPAAYTEACLKVLLDFEPDSGGAAAGTNSGLMLELLVPRHQRWPGGTLPPDVAYQFVEGEYMKADEYDLFLADPTDFII
;
A
#
# COMPACT_ATOMS: atom_id res chain seq x y z
N MET A 1 -2.83 7.16 29.56
CA MET A 1 -1.93 8.21 29.06
C MET A 1 -0.44 7.80 29.02
N ALA A 2 0.09 6.97 29.93
CA ALA A 2 1.52 6.56 29.90
C ALA A 2 1.93 5.62 28.74
N LYS A 3 1.01 4.79 28.21
CA LYS A 3 1.32 3.88 27.08
C LYS A 3 1.55 4.62 25.74
N ILE A 4 0.88 5.76 25.52
CA ILE A 4 0.99 6.52 24.26
C ILE A 4 2.36 7.21 24.17
N SER A 5 2.84 7.83 25.25
CA SER A 5 4.14 8.51 25.23
C SER A 5 5.34 7.56 25.07
N THR A 6 5.20 6.31 25.53
CA THR A 6 6.25 5.29 25.40
C THR A 6 6.36 4.79 23.95
N VAL A 7 5.21 4.64 23.27
CA VAL A 7 5.14 4.25 21.86
C VAL A 7 5.72 5.34 20.95
N GLU A 8 5.33 6.60 21.18
CA GLU A 8 5.89 7.75 20.42
C GLU A 8 7.41 7.88 20.58
N LYS A 9 7.94 7.65 21.78
CA LYS A 9 9.38 7.69 22.03
C LYS A 9 10.12 6.58 21.26
N SER A 10 9.56 5.37 21.23
CA SER A 10 10.09 4.24 20.46
C SER A 10 10.15 4.54 18.96
N TYR A 11 9.11 5.18 18.40
CA TYR A 11 9.10 5.58 17.00
C TYR A 11 10.18 6.60 16.66
N LYS A 12 10.34 7.66 17.48
CA LYS A 12 11.37 8.68 17.26
C LYS A 12 12.78 8.12 17.34
N ASP A 13 13.02 7.16 18.23
CA ASP A 13 14.33 6.53 18.35
C ASP A 13 14.64 5.63 17.15
N ARG A 14 13.64 4.92 16.62
CA ARG A 14 13.77 4.13 15.38
C ARG A 14 14.03 5.03 14.17
N GLU A 15 13.26 6.11 14.03
CA GLU A 15 13.40 7.08 12.95
C GLU A 15 14.80 7.67 12.89
N LYS A 16 15.35 8.10 14.04
CA LYS A 16 16.73 8.60 14.13
C LYS A 16 17.76 7.57 13.66
N LYS A 17 17.59 6.30 14.03
CA LYS A 17 18.47 5.21 13.58
C LYS A 17 18.40 5.01 12.06
N LEU A 18 17.20 5.08 11.49
CA LEU A 18 16.98 4.97 10.05
C LEU A 18 17.63 6.13 9.30
N ILE A 19 17.40 7.37 9.75
CA ILE A 19 18.03 8.57 9.17
C ILE A 19 19.55 8.44 9.18
N ALA A 20 20.14 8.17 10.34
CA ALA A 20 21.59 8.02 10.46
C ALA A 20 22.15 6.89 9.56
N GLY A 21 21.41 5.80 9.41
CA GLY A 21 21.77 4.70 8.51
C GLY A 21 21.74 5.11 7.03
N ILE A 22 20.71 5.83 6.61
CA ILE A 22 20.54 6.31 5.23
C ILE A 22 21.61 7.34 4.87
N GLU A 23 21.84 8.32 5.75
CA GLU A 23 22.85 9.35 5.52
C GLU A 23 24.26 8.74 5.45
N LYS A 24 24.55 7.76 6.30
CA LYS A 24 25.81 7.00 6.24
C LYS A 24 25.95 6.20 4.93
N LYS A 25 24.86 5.60 4.43
CA LYS A 25 24.86 4.78 3.22
C LYS A 25 25.11 5.62 1.96
N HIS A 26 24.51 6.80 1.87
CA HIS A 26 24.53 7.63 0.65
C HIS A 26 25.49 8.82 0.71
N GLY A 27 25.97 9.19 1.91
CA GLY A 27 26.84 10.36 2.10
C GLY A 27 26.14 11.71 1.89
N LYS A 28 24.80 11.74 1.83
CA LYS A 28 23.95 12.92 1.67
C LYS A 28 22.91 12.94 2.79
N SER A 29 22.41 14.12 3.13
CA SER A 29 21.30 14.24 4.07
C SER A 29 20.03 13.61 3.50
N VAL A 30 19.13 13.15 4.38
CA VAL A 30 17.82 12.61 3.95
C VAL A 30 17.02 13.64 3.16
N GLU A 31 17.14 14.92 3.51
CA GLU A 31 16.45 16.02 2.84
C GLU A 31 16.96 16.24 1.41
N GLU A 32 18.29 16.22 1.18
CA GLU A 32 18.85 16.29 -0.17
C GLU A 32 18.39 15.10 -1.03
N LEU A 33 18.41 13.88 -0.47
CA LEU A 33 17.91 12.70 -1.17
C LEU A 33 16.42 12.79 -1.50
N ARG A 34 15.61 13.39 -0.62
CA ARG A 34 14.18 13.63 -0.86
C ARG A 34 13.99 14.61 -2.01
N GLN A 35 14.72 15.72 -2.00
CA GLN A 35 14.65 16.75 -3.06
C GLN A 35 15.10 16.22 -4.42
N GLU A 36 16.15 15.39 -4.45
CA GLU A 36 16.61 14.73 -5.69
C GLU A 36 15.54 13.81 -6.28
N ARG A 37 14.90 12.98 -5.46
CA ARG A 37 13.79 12.11 -5.88
C ARG A 37 12.59 12.92 -6.36
N GLU A 38 12.19 13.93 -5.60
CA GLU A 38 11.06 14.81 -5.94
C GLU A 38 11.30 15.53 -7.26
N LYS A 39 12.47 16.14 -7.46
CA LYS A 39 12.85 16.80 -8.70
C LYS A 39 12.79 15.85 -9.89
N ARG A 40 13.33 14.63 -9.75
CA ARG A 40 13.32 13.60 -10.80
C ARG A 40 11.91 13.23 -11.25
N VAL A 41 11.00 13.04 -10.30
CA VAL A 41 9.59 12.74 -10.59
C VAL A 41 8.91 13.94 -11.26
N LEU A 42 9.11 15.15 -10.73
CA LEU A 42 8.50 16.37 -11.27
C LEU A 42 9.01 16.72 -12.67
N ASP A 43 10.30 16.57 -12.94
CA ASP A 43 10.88 16.82 -14.27
C ASP A 43 10.26 15.88 -15.31
N ALA A 44 10.13 14.58 -14.99
CA ALA A 44 9.48 13.60 -15.85
C ALA A 44 7.99 13.93 -16.08
N MET A 45 7.25 14.33 -15.04
CA MET A 45 5.84 14.77 -15.16
C MET A 45 5.69 16.01 -16.04
N GLN A 46 6.69 16.90 -16.06
CA GLN A 46 6.71 18.12 -16.86
C GLN A 46 7.30 17.92 -18.26
N LEU A 47 7.55 16.68 -18.68
CA LEU A 47 8.16 16.34 -19.98
C LEU A 47 9.56 16.96 -20.19
N LYS A 48 10.31 17.14 -19.11
CA LYS A 48 11.74 17.51 -19.14
C LYS A 48 12.61 16.25 -19.06
N GLU A 49 13.88 16.37 -19.43
CA GLU A 49 14.85 15.28 -19.26
C GLU A 49 15.32 15.21 -17.78
N PRO A 50 14.96 14.17 -17.01
CA PRO A 50 15.44 14.01 -15.64
C PRO A 50 16.87 13.47 -15.59
N ASP A 51 17.50 13.50 -14.41
CA ASP A 51 18.86 12.97 -14.19
C ASP A 51 18.96 11.45 -14.40
N ARG A 52 17.85 10.72 -14.19
CA ARG A 52 17.63 9.33 -14.60
C ARG A 52 16.14 9.02 -14.66
N VAL A 53 15.78 7.87 -15.24
CA VAL A 53 14.39 7.39 -15.26
C VAL A 53 13.88 7.21 -13.81
N PRO A 54 12.76 7.86 -13.42
CA PRO A 54 12.14 7.67 -12.11
C PRO A 54 11.52 6.26 -12.00
N VAL A 55 11.64 5.65 -10.81
CA VAL A 55 11.08 4.34 -10.49
C VAL A 55 10.10 4.47 -9.34
N THR A 56 8.90 3.93 -9.53
CA THR A 56 7.84 3.90 -8.53
C THR A 56 7.51 2.46 -8.16
N ILE A 57 7.40 2.18 -6.86
CA ILE A 57 6.98 0.85 -6.37
C ILE A 57 5.62 0.96 -5.68
N HIS A 58 4.66 0.20 -6.19
CA HIS A 58 3.39 -0.06 -5.51
C HIS A 58 3.57 -1.31 -4.64
N ALA A 59 3.57 -1.12 -3.31
CA ALA A 59 3.87 -2.17 -2.35
C ALA A 59 2.95 -3.40 -2.50
N GLY A 60 1.62 -3.20 -2.54
CA GLY A 60 0.62 -4.25 -2.82
C GLY A 60 0.88 -5.58 -2.10
N GLY A 61 0.54 -6.69 -2.77
CA GLY A 61 0.88 -8.04 -2.30
C GLY A 61 2.37 -8.37 -2.37
N PHE A 62 3.16 -7.59 -3.13
CA PHE A 62 4.61 -7.77 -3.21
C PHE A 62 5.28 -7.52 -1.85
N ALA A 63 4.89 -6.48 -1.13
CA ALA A 63 5.45 -6.17 0.18
C ALA A 63 5.19 -7.27 1.21
N ALA A 64 3.99 -7.85 1.21
CA ALA A 64 3.66 -8.97 2.09
C ALA A 64 4.56 -10.19 1.79
N ARG A 65 4.67 -10.58 0.52
CA ARG A 65 5.55 -11.68 0.10
C ARG A 65 7.03 -11.42 0.41
N TYR A 66 7.51 -10.20 0.14
CA TYR A 66 8.90 -9.81 0.39
C TYR A 66 9.25 -9.82 1.88
N ALA A 67 8.29 -9.44 2.74
CA ALA A 67 8.46 -9.49 4.19
C ALA A 67 8.19 -10.89 4.80
N GLY A 68 7.73 -11.87 4.00
CA GLY A 68 7.45 -13.23 4.46
C GLY A 68 6.19 -13.34 5.34
N ILE A 69 5.23 -12.44 5.14
CA ILE A 69 3.94 -12.44 5.85
C ILE A 69 2.82 -12.89 4.89
N PRO A 70 1.76 -13.55 5.40
CA PRO A 70 0.66 -13.98 4.55
C PRO A 70 -0.09 -12.78 3.94
N LEU A 71 -0.62 -12.95 2.74
CA LEU A 71 -1.36 -11.89 2.05
C LEU A 71 -2.58 -11.37 2.83
N SER A 72 -3.20 -12.19 3.69
CA SER A 72 -4.29 -11.79 4.56
C SER A 72 -3.92 -10.69 5.55
N THR A 73 -2.63 -10.54 5.89
CA THR A 73 -2.15 -9.46 6.75
C THR A 73 -2.53 -8.08 6.19
N MET A 74 -2.56 -7.93 4.85
CA MET A 74 -3.01 -6.70 4.19
C MET A 74 -4.45 -6.28 4.55
N TYR A 75 -5.31 -7.24 4.91
CA TYR A 75 -6.73 -7.04 5.15
C TYR A 75 -7.08 -6.94 6.63
N TYR A 76 -6.30 -7.62 7.49
CA TYR A 76 -6.65 -7.80 8.91
C TYR A 76 -5.61 -7.21 9.88
N ASP A 77 -4.38 -6.91 9.46
CA ASP A 77 -3.35 -6.30 10.31
C ASP A 77 -2.60 -5.17 9.55
N PRO A 78 -3.17 -3.95 9.55
CA PRO A 78 -2.57 -2.80 8.90
C PRO A 78 -1.19 -2.41 9.46
N ALA A 79 -0.92 -2.70 10.73
CA ALA A 79 0.35 -2.35 11.37
C ALA A 79 1.48 -3.22 10.81
N ALA A 80 1.31 -4.55 10.81
CA ALA A 80 2.29 -5.45 10.22
C ALA A 80 2.46 -5.22 8.71
N TYR A 81 1.38 -4.91 7.99
CA TYR A 81 1.49 -4.58 6.57
C TYR A 81 2.24 -3.27 6.31
N THR A 82 2.05 -2.24 7.15
CA THR A 82 2.80 -0.98 7.06
C THR A 82 4.30 -1.22 7.26
N GLU A 83 4.67 -2.08 8.21
CA GLU A 83 6.06 -2.47 8.44
C GLU A 83 6.68 -3.20 7.24
N ALA A 84 5.92 -4.09 6.60
CA ALA A 84 6.34 -4.76 5.37
C ALA A 84 6.54 -3.76 4.21
N CYS A 85 5.64 -2.79 4.05
CA CYS A 85 5.77 -1.72 3.07
C CYS A 85 7.02 -0.87 3.33
N LEU A 86 7.23 -0.46 4.58
CA LEU A 86 8.39 0.33 4.97
C LEU A 86 9.69 -0.42 4.69
N LYS A 87 9.74 -1.73 4.95
CA LYS A 87 10.89 -2.58 4.60
C LYS A 87 11.20 -2.53 3.10
N VAL A 88 10.20 -2.69 2.24
CA VAL A 88 10.38 -2.59 0.78
C VAL A 88 10.92 -1.22 0.39
N LEU A 89 10.34 -0.14 0.93
CA LEU A 89 10.76 1.23 0.59
C LEU A 89 12.20 1.52 1.03
N LEU A 90 12.62 1.00 2.17
CA LEU A 90 13.99 1.16 2.68
C LEU A 90 15.01 0.29 1.95
N ASP A 91 14.63 -0.92 1.53
CA ASP A 91 15.53 -1.85 0.84
C ASP A 91 15.72 -1.47 -0.64
N PHE A 92 14.66 -1.01 -1.32
CA PHE A 92 14.68 -0.70 -2.76
C PHE A 92 14.82 0.79 -3.08
N GLU A 93 14.50 1.68 -2.13
CA GLU A 93 14.70 3.13 -2.25
C GLU A 93 14.11 3.78 -3.52
N PRO A 94 12.83 3.53 -3.87
CA PRO A 94 12.23 4.07 -5.08
C PRO A 94 12.12 5.61 -5.02
N ASP A 95 11.89 6.22 -6.18
CA ASP A 95 11.74 7.68 -6.31
C ASP A 95 10.38 8.18 -5.81
N SER A 96 9.37 7.34 -5.98
CA SER A 96 8.09 7.49 -5.30
C SER A 96 7.52 6.13 -4.96
N GLY A 97 6.57 6.09 -4.04
CA GLY A 97 5.93 4.86 -3.62
C GLY A 97 4.88 5.13 -2.58
N GLY A 98 3.98 4.18 -2.41
CA GLY A 98 2.90 4.27 -1.44
C GLY A 98 2.71 2.96 -0.70
N ALA A 99 2.44 3.07 0.60
CA ALA A 99 1.80 2.00 1.34
C ALA A 99 0.28 2.13 1.12
N ALA A 100 -0.37 1.07 0.64
CA ALA A 100 -1.82 0.98 0.60
C ALA A 100 -2.39 0.53 1.96
N ALA A 101 -1.69 0.85 3.05
CA ALA A 101 -2.10 0.41 4.38
C ALA A 101 -3.42 1.08 4.75
N GLY A 102 -4.44 0.25 5.03
CA GLY A 102 -5.78 0.71 5.39
C GLY A 102 -6.76 0.93 4.24
N THR A 103 -6.37 0.71 2.98
CA THR A 103 -7.33 0.77 1.85
C THR A 103 -8.19 -0.50 1.73
N ASN A 104 -7.71 -1.62 2.29
CA ASN A 104 -8.40 -2.91 2.28
C ASN A 104 -8.67 -3.33 3.73
N SER A 105 -9.94 -3.48 4.09
CA SER A 105 -10.36 -3.95 5.42
C SER A 105 -11.17 -5.23 5.26
N GLY A 106 -10.62 -6.35 5.71
CA GLY A 106 -11.31 -7.64 5.68
C GLY A 106 -12.64 -7.59 6.45
N LEU A 107 -12.66 -6.89 7.59
CA LEU A 107 -13.88 -6.69 8.39
C LEU A 107 -14.98 -5.94 7.61
N MET A 108 -14.62 -4.92 6.83
CA MET A 108 -15.60 -4.22 5.99
C MET A 108 -16.12 -5.14 4.88
N LEU A 109 -15.25 -5.95 4.28
CA LEU A 109 -15.65 -6.90 3.24
C LEU A 109 -16.57 -8.01 3.79
N GLU A 110 -16.36 -8.46 5.03
CA GLU A 110 -17.25 -9.41 5.69
C GLU A 110 -18.64 -8.83 5.97
N LEU A 111 -18.73 -7.54 6.31
CA LEU A 111 -20.00 -6.86 6.52
C LEU A 111 -20.76 -6.58 5.21
N LEU A 112 -20.03 -6.21 4.16
CA LEU A 112 -20.61 -5.88 2.86
C LEU A 112 -20.85 -7.09 1.97
N VAL A 113 -20.22 -8.24 2.24
CA VAL A 113 -20.41 -9.50 1.48
C VAL A 113 -20.36 -9.30 -0.05
N PRO A 114 -19.32 -8.65 -0.60
CA PRO A 114 -19.29 -8.28 -2.01
C PRO A 114 -19.32 -9.52 -2.92
N ARG A 115 -20.12 -9.47 -3.99
CA ARG A 115 -20.33 -10.61 -4.91
C ARG A 115 -19.24 -10.76 -5.98
N HIS A 116 -18.49 -9.70 -6.24
CA HIS A 116 -17.54 -9.59 -7.36
C HIS A 116 -16.10 -9.95 -6.99
N GLN A 117 -15.82 -10.24 -5.71
CA GLN A 117 -14.44 -10.43 -5.27
C GLN A 117 -14.27 -11.43 -4.15
N ARG A 118 -13.09 -12.05 -4.13
CA ARG A 118 -12.62 -12.90 -3.04
C ARG A 118 -11.24 -12.46 -2.57
N TRP A 119 -10.99 -12.50 -1.26
CA TRP A 119 -9.76 -11.97 -0.67
C TRP A 119 -9.12 -12.94 0.33
N PRO A 120 -7.79 -12.92 0.47
CA PRO A 120 -7.08 -13.77 1.43
C PRO A 120 -7.50 -13.52 2.88
N GLY A 121 -7.73 -14.61 3.61
CA GLY A 121 -8.10 -14.62 5.02
C GLY A 121 -9.61 -14.56 5.28
N GLY A 122 -10.40 -14.08 4.31
CA GLY A 122 -11.86 -14.15 4.36
C GLY A 122 -12.38 -15.30 3.50
N THR A 123 -12.74 -14.98 2.25
CA THR A 123 -13.30 -15.95 1.28
C THR A 123 -12.24 -16.84 0.60
N LEU A 124 -10.95 -16.56 0.79
CA LEU A 124 -9.83 -17.37 0.33
C LEU A 124 -8.92 -17.76 1.50
N PRO A 125 -8.08 -18.82 1.35
CA PRO A 125 -7.04 -19.12 2.32
C PRO A 125 -6.10 -17.91 2.57
N PRO A 126 -5.43 -17.84 3.74
CA PRO A 126 -4.70 -16.65 4.17
C PRO A 126 -3.59 -16.15 3.25
N ASP A 127 -2.96 -17.04 2.46
CA ASP A 127 -1.82 -16.68 1.61
C ASP A 127 -2.07 -16.99 0.13
N VAL A 128 -3.24 -16.59 -0.36
CA VAL A 128 -3.63 -16.68 -1.77
C VAL A 128 -3.86 -15.29 -2.32
N ALA A 129 -3.48 -15.05 -3.57
CA ALA A 129 -3.74 -13.77 -4.22
C ALA A 129 -5.24 -13.48 -4.28
N TYR A 130 -5.60 -12.21 -4.15
CA TYR A 130 -6.95 -11.71 -4.40
C TYR A 130 -7.47 -12.16 -5.77
N GLN A 131 -8.76 -12.45 -5.85
CA GLN A 131 -9.42 -12.91 -7.08
C GLN A 131 -10.67 -12.09 -7.38
N PHE A 132 -10.80 -11.68 -8.64
CA PHE A 132 -12.07 -11.23 -9.17
C PHE A 132 -12.96 -12.44 -9.46
N VAL A 133 -14.22 -12.34 -9.08
CA VAL A 133 -15.25 -13.29 -9.49
C VAL A 133 -15.89 -12.70 -10.74
N GLU A 134 -15.63 -13.31 -11.89
CA GLU A 134 -16.23 -12.87 -13.15
C GLU A 134 -17.66 -13.43 -13.27
N GLY A 135 -18.60 -12.57 -13.68
CA GLY A 135 -20.00 -12.91 -13.83
C GLY A 135 -20.78 -11.81 -14.55
N GLU A 136 -21.98 -12.13 -15.01
CA GLU A 136 -22.94 -11.14 -15.52
C GLU A 136 -23.68 -10.54 -14.31
N TYR A 137 -23.18 -9.40 -13.81
CA TYR A 137 -23.75 -8.73 -12.65
C TYR A 137 -24.88 -7.77 -13.00
N MET A 138 -24.92 -7.25 -14.22
CA MET A 138 -25.91 -6.31 -14.75
C MET A 138 -26.24 -6.67 -16.20
N LYS A 139 -27.52 -6.63 -16.55
CA LYS A 139 -28.01 -6.80 -17.92
C LYS A 139 -28.17 -5.46 -18.64
N ALA A 140 -28.28 -5.52 -19.96
CA ALA A 140 -28.39 -4.33 -20.80
C ALA A 140 -29.64 -3.48 -20.50
N ASP A 141 -30.72 -4.08 -20.02
CA ASP A 141 -31.97 -3.43 -19.64
C ASP A 141 -32.00 -2.90 -18.19
N GLU A 142 -30.91 -3.07 -17.44
CA GLU A 142 -30.83 -2.69 -16.02
C GLU A 142 -30.04 -1.38 -15.76
N TYR A 143 -29.67 -0.64 -16.82
CA TYR A 143 -28.90 0.60 -16.69
C TYR A 143 -29.58 1.66 -15.82
N ASP A 144 -30.89 1.84 -15.95
CA ASP A 144 -31.64 2.80 -15.14
C ASP A 144 -31.62 2.41 -13.65
N LEU A 145 -31.64 1.11 -13.35
CA LEU A 145 -31.53 0.59 -11.99
C LEU A 145 -30.13 0.84 -11.42
N PHE A 146 -29.08 0.57 -12.20
CA PHE A 146 -27.70 0.84 -11.80
C PHE A 146 -27.44 2.33 -11.55
N LEU A 147 -27.99 3.22 -12.38
CA LEU A 147 -27.86 4.66 -12.19
C LEU A 147 -28.62 5.16 -10.97
N ALA A 148 -29.73 4.52 -10.62
CA ALA A 148 -30.50 4.84 -9.42
C ALA A 148 -29.80 4.36 -8.15
N ASP A 149 -29.27 3.13 -8.16
CA ASP A 149 -28.51 2.54 -7.05
C ASP A 149 -27.44 1.56 -7.58
N PRO A 150 -26.17 1.96 -7.67
CA PRO A 150 -25.11 1.08 -8.14
C PRO A 150 -24.71 0.00 -7.13
N THR A 151 -25.15 0.10 -5.86
CA THR A 151 -24.74 -0.85 -4.81
C THR A 151 -25.40 -2.21 -4.96
N ASP A 152 -26.61 -2.25 -5.53
CA ASP A 152 -27.40 -3.48 -5.81
C ASP A 152 -26.75 -4.39 -6.87
N PHE A 153 -25.67 -3.92 -7.50
CA PHE A 153 -24.88 -4.67 -8.48
C PHE A 153 -23.52 -5.14 -7.94
N ILE A 154 -23.15 -4.71 -6.73
CA ILE A 154 -21.80 -4.90 -6.14
C ILE A 154 -21.85 -5.74 -4.86
N ILE A 155 -22.88 -5.50 -4.03
CA ILE A 155 -23.16 -6.11 -2.72
C ILE A 155 -24.36 -7.06 -2.85
#